data_AF-A0A7M5X005-F1
#
_entry.id   AF-A0A7M5X005-F1
#
_cell.length_a   1.000
_cell.length_b   1.000
_cell.length_c   1.000
_cell.angle_alpha   90.00
_cell.angle_beta   90.00
_cell.angle_gamma   90.00
#
_symmetry.space_group_name_H-M   'P 1'
#
loop_
_entity.id
_entity.type
_entity.pdbx_description
1 polymer ?
#
loop_
_entity_poly.entity_id
_entity_poly.type
_entity_poly.pdbx_seq_one_letter_code
_entity_poly.pdbx_strand_id
1 'polypeptide(L)'
;GNYVAIKQLFKSSVQLTRELLVELKEVSELQHQNVNSFIGACVDSPNICILTQYYNKGSLQDVLFNDDLKLDWMFQVSIASDIARGMQYIHNGASIGVHGRLKSTNCVIDSRWTCKITDIGLFKFKDGQAVDEEVGIDHEYDALLWTAPEHLDNMKEERSMEGDVYSYGIILQEIITRGSPYSMYENLSAKEILDRVKKCSNPRFRPVVP
;
A
#
# COMPACT_ATOMS: atom_id res chain seq x y z
N GLY A 1 -4.61 -20.15 -19.13
CA GLY A 1 -3.46 -19.24 -18.87
C GLY A 1 -3.49 -18.80 -17.42
N ASN A 2 -2.36 -18.37 -16.88
CA ASN A 2 -2.31 -17.77 -15.53
C ASN A 2 -2.65 -16.28 -15.63
N TYR A 3 -3.54 -15.79 -14.78
CA TYR A 3 -3.89 -14.37 -14.72
C TYR A 3 -2.82 -13.59 -13.96
N VAL A 4 -2.47 -12.41 -14.45
CA VAL A 4 -1.44 -11.52 -13.89
C VAL A 4 -2.00 -10.10 -13.72
N ALA A 5 -1.58 -9.41 -12.67
CA ALA A 5 -1.87 -8.00 -12.46
C ALA A 5 -0.73 -7.19 -13.09
N ILE A 6 -1.09 -6.19 -13.90
CA ILE A 6 -0.13 -5.33 -14.60
C ILE A 6 -0.26 -3.92 -14.01
N LYS A 7 0.83 -3.41 -13.44
CA LYS A 7 0.96 -2.01 -13.02
C LYS A 7 1.84 -1.28 -14.01
N GLN A 8 1.21 -0.51 -14.89
CA GLN A 8 1.91 0.36 -15.84
C GLN A 8 2.65 1.46 -15.07
N LEU A 9 3.87 1.80 -15.50
CA LEU A 9 4.63 2.93 -14.98
C LEU A 9 4.72 4.02 -16.04
N PHE A 10 4.45 5.25 -15.64
CA PHE A 10 4.53 6.43 -16.52
C PHE A 10 5.98 6.89 -16.66
N LYS A 11 6.79 6.10 -17.37
CA LYS A 11 8.21 6.35 -17.63
C LYS A 11 8.50 6.21 -19.11
N SER A 12 9.37 7.07 -19.64
CA SER A 12 9.81 7.01 -21.04
C SER A 12 10.93 6.00 -21.27
N SER A 13 11.74 5.74 -20.24
CA SER A 13 12.85 4.78 -20.27
C SER A 13 13.19 4.28 -18.87
N VAL A 14 13.84 3.12 -18.79
CA VAL A 14 14.45 2.59 -17.57
C VAL A 14 15.89 2.22 -17.89
N GLN A 15 16.83 2.73 -17.12
CA GLN A 15 18.21 2.27 -17.16
C GLN A 15 18.38 1.10 -16.19
N LEU A 16 18.74 -0.07 -16.72
CA LEU A 16 19.07 -1.25 -15.92
C LEU A 16 20.43 -1.09 -15.25
N THR A 17 20.46 -0.45 -14.09
CA THR A 17 21.66 -0.38 -13.26
C THR A 17 21.80 -1.64 -12.40
N ARG A 18 23.00 -1.86 -11.83
CA ARG A 18 23.24 -2.99 -10.92
C ARG A 18 22.33 -2.94 -9.71
N GLU A 19 22.10 -1.75 -9.16
CA GLU A 19 21.24 -1.54 -8.00
C GLU A 19 19.79 -1.90 -8.31
N LEU A 20 19.31 -1.59 -9.51
CA LEU A 20 17.96 -1.93 -9.92
C LEU A 20 17.79 -3.44 -10.11
N LEU A 21 18.79 -4.13 -10.68
CA LEU A 21 18.78 -5.58 -10.80
C LEU A 21 18.78 -6.28 -9.43
N VAL A 22 19.50 -5.71 -8.44
CA VAL A 22 19.45 -6.20 -7.06
C VAL A 22 18.04 -6.05 -6.49
N GLU A 23 17.42 -4.88 -6.63
CA GLU A 23 16.06 -4.63 -6.11
C GLU A 23 15.01 -5.56 -6.75
N LEU A 24 15.10 -5.80 -8.06
CA LEU A 24 14.25 -6.76 -8.77
C LEU A 24 14.45 -8.19 -8.23
N LYS A 25 15.69 -8.57 -7.96
CA LYS A 25 16.03 -9.88 -7.39
C LYS A 25 15.45 -10.03 -5.98
N GLU A 26 15.65 -9.05 -5.11
CA GLU A 26 15.14 -9.07 -3.74
C GLU A 26 13.62 -9.25 -3.70
N VAL A 27 12.89 -8.53 -4.56
CA VAL A 27 11.43 -8.63 -4.66
C VAL A 27 11.01 -9.99 -5.25
N SER A 28 11.78 -10.57 -6.17
CA SER A 28 11.50 -11.89 -6.75
C SER A 28 11.70 -13.05 -5.77
N GLU A 29 12.52 -12.87 -4.74
CA GLU A 29 12.81 -13.88 -3.72
C GLU A 29 11.80 -13.86 -2.56
N LEU A 30 10.86 -12.89 -2.54
CA LEU A 30 9.81 -12.84 -1.53
C LEU A 30 8.84 -14.02 -1.66
N GLN A 31 8.75 -14.80 -0.59
CA GLN A 31 7.82 -15.93 -0.53
C GLN A 31 7.19 -16.03 0.85
N HIS A 32 5.91 -15.65 0.93
CA HIS A 32 5.13 -15.77 2.15
C HIS A 32 3.63 -15.86 1.83
N GLN A 33 2.85 -16.55 2.67
CA GLN A 33 1.41 -16.75 2.43
C GLN A 33 0.62 -15.44 2.38
N ASN A 34 1.08 -14.39 3.08
CA ASN A 34 0.45 -13.07 3.15
C ASN A 34 1.22 -12.00 2.37
N VAL A 35 2.06 -12.41 1.41
CA VAL A 35 2.74 -11.53 0.46
C VAL A 35 2.38 -11.93 -0.95
N ASN A 36 2.10 -10.95 -1.80
CA ASN A 36 1.82 -11.18 -3.21
C ASN A 36 3.11 -11.53 -3.96
N SER A 37 3.04 -12.55 -4.82
CA SER A 37 4.18 -13.00 -5.61
C SER A 37 4.47 -12.03 -6.75
N PHE A 38 5.71 -11.59 -6.82
CA PHE A 38 6.25 -10.90 -7.99
C PHE A 38 6.48 -11.89 -9.13
N ILE A 39 6.06 -11.52 -10.34
CA ILE A 39 6.21 -12.35 -11.53
C ILE A 39 7.34 -11.82 -12.41
N GLY A 40 7.45 -10.51 -12.57
CA GLY A 40 8.46 -9.89 -13.40
C GLY A 40 8.22 -8.39 -13.60
N ALA A 41 9.08 -7.78 -14.42
CA ALA A 41 8.92 -6.40 -14.86
C ALA A 41 9.26 -6.28 -16.35
N CYS A 42 8.54 -5.42 -17.05
CA CYS A 42 8.89 -4.99 -18.40
C CYS A 42 9.63 -3.66 -18.29
N VAL A 43 10.79 -3.56 -18.94
CA VAL A 43 11.62 -2.35 -18.96
C VAL A 43 11.62 -1.65 -20.31
N ASP A 44 10.95 -2.25 -21.29
CA ASP A 44 10.93 -1.78 -22.67
C ASP A 44 9.85 -0.71 -22.86
N SER A 45 10.26 0.46 -23.33
CA SER A 45 9.36 1.54 -23.72
C SER A 45 8.55 1.15 -24.97
N PRO A 46 7.25 1.50 -25.06
CA PRO A 46 6.45 2.31 -24.14
C PRO A 46 5.76 1.51 -23.01
N ASN A 47 6.01 0.20 -22.89
CA ASN A 47 5.26 -0.72 -22.04
C ASN A 47 5.97 -1.03 -20.71
N ILE A 48 6.58 -0.03 -20.07
CA ILE A 48 7.29 -0.23 -18.80
C ILE A 48 6.26 -0.55 -17.70
N CYS A 49 6.35 -1.74 -17.11
CA CYS A 49 5.35 -2.21 -16.16
C CYS A 49 5.89 -3.23 -15.15
N ILE A 50 5.14 -3.43 -14.07
CA ILE A 50 5.38 -4.46 -13.05
C ILE A 50 4.29 -5.52 -13.16
N LEU A 51 4.69 -6.79 -13.14
CA LEU A 51 3.79 -7.93 -13.14
C LEU A 51 3.81 -8.64 -11.79
N THR A 52 2.63 -8.80 -11.19
CA THR A 52 2.43 -9.57 -9.96
C THR A 52 1.30 -10.57 -10.13
N GLN A 53 1.19 -11.53 -9.21
CA GLN A 53 0.06 -12.46 -9.22
C GLN A 53 -1.25 -11.70 -9.03
N TYR A 54 -2.22 -11.99 -9.91
CA TYR A 54 -3.57 -11.45 -9.83
C TYR A 54 -4.42 -12.27 -8.85
N TYR A 55 -5.24 -11.57 -8.07
CA TYR A 55 -6.23 -12.17 -7.18
C TYR A 55 -7.62 -11.59 -7.45
N ASN A 56 -8.60 -12.49 -7.53
CA ASN A 56 -9.90 -12.21 -8.14
C ASN A 56 -10.91 -11.51 -7.22
N LYS A 57 -10.63 -11.37 -5.92
CA LYS A 57 -11.50 -10.61 -5.00
C LYS A 57 -11.10 -9.13 -4.90
N GLY A 58 -10.10 -8.71 -5.66
CA GLY A 58 -9.63 -7.32 -5.67
C GLY A 58 -8.81 -6.97 -4.43
N SER A 59 -8.76 -5.67 -4.16
CA SER A 59 -8.11 -5.11 -2.99
C SER A 59 -8.98 -5.20 -1.74
N LEU A 60 -8.38 -4.99 -0.57
CA LEU A 60 -9.10 -4.88 0.68
C LEU A 60 -10.09 -3.71 0.63
N GLN A 61 -9.73 -2.60 -0.01
CA GLN A 61 -10.63 -1.47 -0.17
C GLN A 61 -11.91 -1.87 -0.93
N ASP A 62 -11.77 -2.61 -2.03
CA ASP A 62 -12.91 -3.13 -2.81
C ASP A 62 -13.81 -4.02 -1.96
N VAL A 63 -13.21 -4.85 -1.11
CA VAL A 63 -13.94 -5.76 -0.18
C VAL A 63 -14.66 -4.97 0.91
N LEU A 64 -14.04 -3.94 1.48
CA LEU A 64 -14.63 -3.15 2.56
C LEU A 64 -15.84 -2.34 2.07
N PHE A 65 -15.75 -1.76 0.87
CA PHE A 65 -16.81 -0.95 0.25
C PHE A 65 -17.92 -1.77 -0.42
N ASN A 66 -17.81 -3.09 -0.42
CA ASN A 66 -18.86 -3.96 -0.93
C ASN A 66 -19.90 -4.26 0.16
N ASP A 67 -21.01 -3.54 0.13
CA ASP A 67 -22.12 -3.68 1.10
C ASP A 67 -22.82 -5.06 1.06
N ASP A 68 -22.71 -5.79 -0.05
CA ASP A 68 -23.27 -7.15 -0.16
C ASP A 68 -22.46 -8.17 0.65
N LEU A 69 -21.20 -7.87 0.97
CA LEU A 69 -20.35 -8.72 1.79
C LEU A 69 -20.63 -8.49 3.28
N LYS A 70 -20.95 -9.56 3.99
CA LYS A 70 -21.02 -9.56 5.46
C LYS A 70 -19.64 -9.89 6.03
N LEU A 71 -18.97 -8.86 6.53
CA LEU A 71 -17.69 -8.99 7.21
C LEU A 71 -17.96 -9.08 8.72
N ASP A 72 -18.09 -10.30 9.24
CA ASP A 72 -18.20 -10.47 10.68
C ASP A 72 -16.87 -10.17 11.40
N TRP A 73 -16.92 -10.07 12.72
CA TRP A 73 -15.75 -9.74 13.53
C TRP A 73 -14.60 -10.74 13.33
N MET A 74 -14.90 -12.04 13.22
CA MET A 74 -13.87 -13.05 13.03
C MET A 74 -13.17 -12.89 11.69
N PHE A 75 -13.93 -12.58 10.64
CA PHE A 75 -13.42 -12.30 9.32
C PHE A 75 -12.52 -11.06 9.31
N GLN A 76 -12.97 -9.98 9.94
CA GLN A 76 -12.18 -8.74 10.11
C GLN A 76 -10.84 -9.01 10.82
N VAL A 77 -10.86 -9.75 11.94
CA VAL A 77 -9.65 -10.13 12.68
C VAL A 77 -8.73 -11.02 11.84
N SER A 78 -9.29 -11.91 11.02
CA SER A 78 -8.49 -12.76 10.12
C SER A 78 -7.71 -11.94 9.10
N ILE A 79 -8.37 -10.99 8.42
CA ILE A 79 -7.74 -10.08 7.46
C ILE A 79 -6.66 -9.24 8.13
N ALA A 80 -6.97 -8.62 9.29
CA ALA A 80 -5.99 -7.84 10.04
C ALA A 80 -4.76 -8.68 10.42
N SER A 81 -4.99 -9.90 10.92
CA SER A 81 -3.92 -10.84 11.28
C SER A 81 -3.05 -11.23 10.09
N ASP A 82 -3.65 -11.43 8.92
CA ASP A 82 -2.92 -11.73 7.69
C ASP A 82 -2.00 -10.58 7.27
N ILE A 83 -2.48 -9.34 7.33
CA ILE A 83 -1.66 -8.15 7.04
C ILE A 83 -0.52 -8.04 8.06
N ALA A 84 -0.79 -8.23 9.34
CA ALA A 84 0.25 -8.19 10.38
C ALA A 84 1.35 -9.24 10.16
N ARG A 85 0.98 -10.48 9.77
CA ARG A 85 1.96 -11.54 9.43
C ARG A 85 2.77 -11.19 8.18
N GLY A 86 2.11 -10.65 7.15
CA GLY A 86 2.79 -10.17 5.94
C GLY A 86 3.79 -9.06 6.25
N MET A 87 3.40 -8.09 7.07
CA MET A 87 4.24 -6.98 7.51
C MET A 87 5.43 -7.47 8.34
N GLN A 88 5.20 -8.39 9.29
CA GLN A 88 6.27 -9.01 10.07
C GLN A 88 7.30 -9.71 9.17
N TYR A 89 6.86 -10.43 8.14
CA TYR A 89 7.76 -11.04 7.17
C TYR A 89 8.57 -10.01 6.39
N ILE A 90 7.95 -8.90 5.96
CA ILE A 90 8.64 -7.82 5.25
C ILE A 90 9.70 -7.14 6.14
N HIS A 91 9.36 -6.87 7.41
CA HIS A 91 10.25 -6.18 8.35
C HIS A 91 11.42 -7.03 8.81
N ASN A 92 11.18 -8.32 9.11
CA ASN A 92 12.20 -9.17 9.74
C ASN A 92 12.84 -10.19 8.79
N GLY A 93 12.11 -10.61 7.76
CA GLY A 93 12.48 -11.76 6.92
C GLY A 93 12.92 -11.40 5.50
N ALA A 94 12.54 -10.23 5.00
CA ALA A 94 12.90 -9.77 3.66
C ALA A 94 14.08 -8.79 3.71
N SER A 95 14.95 -8.84 2.70
CA SER A 95 16.05 -7.88 2.52
C SER A 95 15.56 -6.44 2.30
N ILE A 96 14.31 -6.27 1.87
CA ILE A 96 13.67 -4.98 1.63
C ILE A 96 13.47 -4.20 2.94
N GLY A 97 13.16 -4.88 4.05
CA GLY A 97 13.02 -4.31 5.40
C GLY A 97 11.81 -3.39 5.64
N VAL A 98 11.23 -2.78 4.60
CA VAL A 98 10.13 -1.81 4.72
C VAL A 98 9.20 -1.86 3.51
N HIS A 99 7.90 -1.72 3.73
CA HIS A 99 6.93 -1.60 2.64
C HIS A 99 6.90 -0.17 2.08
N GLY A 100 6.80 0.83 2.96
CA GLY A 100 6.91 2.27 2.66
C GLY A 100 5.68 2.92 2.02
N ARG A 101 4.74 2.13 1.49
CA ARG A 101 3.46 2.61 0.94
C ARG A 101 2.29 1.70 1.28
N LEU A 102 2.24 1.22 2.53
CA LEU A 102 1.20 0.29 2.94
C LEU A 102 -0.16 1.02 2.97
N LYS A 103 -1.18 0.44 2.32
CA LYS A 103 -2.54 0.96 2.28
C LYS A 103 -3.52 -0.16 1.91
N SER A 104 -4.81 0.03 2.14
CA SER A 104 -5.83 -0.98 1.85
C SER A 104 -5.88 -1.38 0.36
N THR A 105 -5.59 -0.46 -0.56
CA THR A 105 -5.45 -0.76 -2.00
C THR A 105 -4.21 -1.59 -2.36
N ASN A 106 -3.20 -1.63 -1.48
CA ASN A 106 -2.01 -2.48 -1.59
C ASN A 106 -2.14 -3.78 -0.77
N CYS A 107 -3.35 -4.13 -0.34
CA CYS A 107 -3.68 -5.42 0.26
C CYS A 107 -4.68 -6.11 -0.66
N VAL A 108 -4.35 -7.28 -1.20
CA VAL A 108 -5.18 -8.01 -2.18
C VAL A 108 -5.66 -9.34 -1.59
N ILE A 109 -6.87 -9.74 -1.97
CA ILE A 109 -7.55 -10.89 -1.37
C ILE A 109 -7.68 -12.03 -2.39
N ASP A 110 -7.19 -13.21 -2.02
CA ASP A 110 -7.27 -14.40 -2.87
C ASP A 110 -8.63 -15.11 -2.82
N SER A 111 -8.80 -16.13 -3.67
CA SER A 111 -10.04 -16.92 -3.72
C SER A 111 -10.42 -17.60 -2.40
N ARG A 112 -9.45 -17.83 -1.51
CA ARG A 112 -9.62 -18.44 -0.18
C ARG A 112 -9.78 -17.41 0.94
N TRP A 113 -9.96 -16.13 0.60
CA TRP A 113 -10.05 -15.02 1.55
C TRP A 113 -8.79 -14.80 2.39
N THR A 114 -7.62 -15.18 1.86
CA THR A 114 -6.34 -14.84 2.48
C THR A 114 -5.91 -13.45 2.01
N CYS A 115 -5.58 -12.56 2.94
CA CYS A 115 -5.06 -11.24 2.60
C CYS A 115 -3.56 -11.28 2.31
N LYS A 116 -3.13 -10.59 1.26
CA LYS A 116 -1.74 -10.55 0.79
C LYS A 116 -1.30 -9.12 0.50
N ILE A 117 -0.17 -8.72 1.05
CA ILE A 117 0.43 -7.40 0.78
C ILE A 117 1.07 -7.41 -0.61
N THR A 118 0.79 -6.40 -1.43
CA THR A 118 1.32 -6.23 -2.79
C THR A 118 2.04 -4.88 -2.94
N ASP A 119 2.63 -4.60 -4.10
CA ASP A 119 3.35 -3.34 -4.41
C ASP A 119 4.60 -3.09 -3.53
N ILE A 120 5.16 -4.15 -2.97
CA ILE A 120 6.34 -4.16 -2.10
C ILE A 120 7.58 -3.74 -2.89
N GLY A 121 8.41 -2.89 -2.29
CA GLY A 121 9.71 -2.51 -2.83
C GLY A 121 9.64 -1.87 -4.22
N LEU A 122 10.66 -2.17 -5.04
CA LEU A 122 10.84 -1.60 -6.39
C LEU A 122 10.82 -0.06 -6.37
N PHE A 123 11.38 0.53 -5.32
CA PHE A 123 11.42 1.97 -5.10
C PHE A 123 12.22 2.67 -6.20
N LYS A 124 13.41 2.16 -6.54
CA LYS A 124 14.24 2.73 -7.62
C LYS A 124 13.60 2.49 -8.98
N PHE A 125 12.98 1.32 -9.16
CA PHE A 125 12.26 1.03 -10.41
C PHE A 125 11.11 2.01 -10.65
N LYS A 126 10.37 2.35 -9.59
CA LYS A 126 9.20 3.24 -9.61
C LYS A 126 9.56 4.73 -9.50
N ASP A 127 10.82 5.06 -9.24
CA ASP A 127 11.28 6.44 -9.14
C ASP A 127 11.26 7.17 -10.49
N GLY A 128 11.13 8.49 -10.50
CA GLY A 128 11.14 9.32 -11.71
C GLY A 128 9.96 9.06 -12.66
N GLN A 129 8.82 8.63 -12.14
CA GLN A 129 7.56 8.62 -12.90
C GLN A 129 7.11 10.05 -13.18
N ALA A 130 6.59 10.30 -14.38
CA ALA A 130 5.91 11.55 -14.67
C ALA A 130 4.67 11.67 -13.77
N VAL A 131 4.36 12.90 -13.36
CA VAL A 131 3.06 13.18 -12.74
C VAL A 131 2.00 12.91 -13.79
N ASP A 132 1.02 12.11 -13.44
CA ASP A 132 -0.15 11.92 -14.28
C ASP A 132 -0.99 13.20 -14.17
N GLU A 133 -0.87 14.09 -15.16
CA GLU A 133 -1.58 15.38 -15.17
C GLU A 133 -3.12 15.22 -15.20
N GLU A 134 -3.62 14.03 -15.54
CA GLU A 134 -5.06 13.71 -15.47
C GLU A 134 -5.52 13.39 -14.04
N VAL A 135 -4.58 13.06 -13.13
CA VAL A 135 -4.86 12.82 -11.72
C VAL A 135 -4.89 14.17 -11.00
N GLY A 136 -6.10 14.65 -10.70
CA GLY A 136 -6.30 15.91 -9.99
C GLY A 136 -5.59 15.96 -8.64
N ILE A 137 -5.23 17.16 -8.18
CA ILE A 137 -4.50 17.42 -6.92
C ILE A 137 -5.13 16.73 -5.71
N ASP A 138 -6.46 16.59 -5.68
CA ASP A 138 -7.17 15.94 -4.57
C ASP A 138 -6.79 14.46 -4.43
N HIS A 139 -6.56 13.75 -5.55
CA HIS A 139 -6.13 12.36 -5.54
C HIS A 139 -4.71 12.18 -4.95
N GLU A 140 -3.84 13.18 -5.09
CA GLU A 140 -2.51 13.14 -4.47
C GLU A 140 -2.62 13.18 -2.95
N TYR A 141 -3.53 13.99 -2.40
CA TYR A 141 -3.76 14.03 -0.97
C TYR A 141 -4.42 12.75 -0.45
N ASP A 142 -5.40 12.19 -1.16
CA ASP A 142 -6.02 10.91 -0.79
C ASP A 142 -4.99 9.79 -0.68
N ALA A 143 -4.04 9.73 -1.61
CA ALA A 143 -2.99 8.71 -1.62
C ALA A 143 -2.07 8.74 -0.38
N LEU A 144 -2.04 9.87 0.35
CA LEU A 144 -1.21 10.10 1.53
C LEU A 144 -1.93 9.86 2.86
N LEU A 145 -3.22 9.50 2.86
CA LEU A 145 -4.00 9.35 4.10
C LEU A 145 -3.50 8.22 5.03
N TRP A 146 -2.72 7.28 4.50
CA TRP A 146 -2.06 6.22 5.26
C TRP A 146 -0.67 6.63 5.75
N THR A 147 -0.13 7.75 5.27
CA THR A 147 1.26 8.13 5.47
C THR A 147 1.45 8.71 6.88
N ALA A 148 2.47 8.19 7.57
CA ALA A 148 2.85 8.62 8.90
C ALA A 148 3.32 10.10 8.93
N PRO A 149 3.06 10.85 10.02
CA PRO A 149 3.39 12.27 10.10
C PRO A 149 4.86 12.59 9.85
N GLU A 150 5.79 11.71 10.26
CA GLU A 150 7.22 11.85 10.04
C GLU A 150 7.65 11.73 8.57
N HIS A 151 6.86 11.04 7.75
CA HIS A 151 7.10 10.92 6.29
C HIS A 151 6.39 12.00 5.49
N LEU A 152 5.43 12.70 6.12
CA LEU A 152 4.75 13.84 5.53
C LEU A 152 5.58 15.15 5.63
N ASP A 153 6.59 15.16 6.50
CA ASP A 153 7.51 16.30 6.70
C ASP A 153 8.84 16.04 5.98
N ASN A 154 9.21 16.96 5.09
CA ASN A 154 10.00 16.70 3.88
C ASN A 154 11.52 16.61 4.10
N MET A 155 12.02 16.05 5.20
CA MET A 155 13.40 16.35 5.61
C MET A 155 14.35 15.19 5.91
N LYS A 156 13.94 13.94 6.18
CA LYS A 156 14.95 12.90 6.55
C LYS A 156 14.71 11.47 6.07
N GLU A 157 13.49 10.96 6.13
CA GLU A 157 13.22 9.54 5.81
C GLU A 157 11.87 9.41 5.08
N GLU A 158 11.90 8.88 3.86
CA GLU A 158 10.67 8.69 3.06
C GLU A 158 9.86 7.46 3.51
N ARG A 159 10.47 6.57 4.29
CA ARG A 159 9.91 5.27 4.67
C ARG A 159 10.63 4.70 5.89
N SER A 160 9.88 4.03 6.76
CA SER A 160 10.36 3.36 7.98
C SER A 160 9.42 2.21 8.35
N MET A 161 9.90 1.27 9.18
CA MET A 161 9.05 0.20 9.71
C MET A 161 7.91 0.77 10.58
N GLU A 162 8.21 1.83 11.33
CA GLU A 162 7.27 2.56 12.19
C GLU A 162 6.15 3.21 11.36
N GLY A 163 6.48 3.76 10.19
CA GLY A 163 5.45 4.30 9.31
C GLY A 163 4.60 3.23 8.62
N ASP A 164 5.11 2.02 8.40
CA ASP A 164 4.26 0.89 8.01
C ASP A 164 3.29 0.51 9.14
N VAL A 165 3.74 0.54 10.40
CA VAL A 165 2.88 0.30 11.57
C VAL A 165 1.80 1.38 11.68
N TYR A 166 2.13 2.65 11.43
CA TYR A 166 1.14 3.74 11.35
C TYR A 166 0.11 3.46 10.24
N SER A 167 0.59 3.14 9.04
CA SER A 167 -0.26 2.81 7.88
C SER A 167 -1.21 1.64 8.19
N TYR A 168 -0.69 0.60 8.85
CA TYR A 168 -1.49 -0.53 9.33
C TYR A 168 -2.57 -0.10 10.33
N GLY A 169 -2.27 0.86 11.22
CA GLY A 169 -3.28 1.45 12.12
C GLY A 169 -4.43 2.13 11.39
N ILE A 170 -4.16 2.82 10.28
CA ILE A 170 -5.21 3.39 9.41
C ILE A 170 -6.02 2.27 8.76
N ILE A 171 -5.38 1.21 8.27
CA ILE A 171 -6.08 0.04 7.69
C ILE A 171 -6.98 -0.64 8.73
N LEU A 172 -6.54 -0.75 9.99
CA LEU A 172 -7.39 -1.28 11.06
C LEU A 172 -8.65 -0.44 11.26
N GLN A 173 -8.55 0.88 11.18
CA GLN A 173 -9.73 1.75 11.20
C GLN A 173 -10.65 1.46 10.00
N GLU A 174 -10.11 1.34 8.78
CA GLU A 174 -10.91 0.99 7.60
C GLU A 174 -11.63 -0.35 7.80
N ILE A 175 -10.96 -1.37 8.35
CA ILE A 175 -11.55 -2.69 8.63
C ILE A 175 -12.70 -2.59 9.64
N ILE A 176 -12.49 -1.88 10.75
CA ILE A 176 -13.47 -1.78 11.85
C ILE A 176 -14.69 -0.98 11.40
N THR A 177 -14.46 0.16 10.74
CA THR A 177 -15.52 1.11 10.37
C THR A 177 -16.16 0.80 9.03
N ARG A 178 -15.53 -0.06 8.21
CA ARG A 178 -15.86 -0.28 6.80
C ARG A 178 -15.95 1.01 5.98
N GLY A 179 -15.21 2.04 6.39
CA GLY A 179 -15.16 3.33 5.72
C GLY A 179 -13.76 3.66 5.19
N SER A 180 -13.68 4.72 4.41
CA SER A 180 -12.41 5.31 3.97
C SER A 180 -11.52 5.70 5.17
N PRO A 181 -10.20 5.90 4.95
CA PRO A 181 -9.34 6.51 5.96
C PRO A 181 -9.96 7.79 6.51
N TYR A 182 -9.98 7.92 7.84
CA TYR A 182 -10.53 9.11 8.51
C TYR A 182 -12.03 9.36 8.25
N SER A 183 -12.81 8.33 7.88
CA SER A 183 -14.24 8.45 7.54
C SER A 183 -15.12 9.11 8.61
N MET A 184 -14.71 9.12 9.88
CA MET A 184 -15.42 9.82 10.95
C MET A 184 -15.35 11.36 10.86
N TYR A 185 -14.53 11.90 9.97
CA TYR A 185 -14.35 13.33 9.75
C TYR A 185 -14.90 13.77 8.37
N GLU A 186 -16.17 13.45 8.08
CA GLU A 186 -16.83 13.69 6.78
C GLU A 186 -16.76 15.14 6.27
N ASN A 187 -16.57 16.12 7.17
CA ASN A 187 -16.50 17.54 6.82
C ASN A 187 -15.07 18.04 6.52
N LEU A 188 -14.06 17.16 6.54
CA LEU A 188 -12.67 17.52 6.26
C LEU A 188 -12.22 16.90 4.94
N SER A 189 -11.59 17.71 4.10
CA SER A 189 -10.85 17.23 2.93
C SER A 189 -9.60 16.45 3.34
N ALA A 190 -9.09 15.60 2.45
CA ALA A 190 -7.84 14.88 2.67
C ALA A 190 -6.67 15.81 2.98
N LYS A 191 -6.60 16.97 2.32
CA LYS A 191 -5.61 18.00 2.61
C LYS A 191 -5.71 18.53 4.04
N GLU A 192 -6.91 18.85 4.52
CA GLU A 192 -7.12 19.33 5.89
C GLU A 192 -6.80 18.27 6.94
N ILE A 193 -7.10 17.00 6.63
CA ILE A 193 -6.71 15.85 7.46
C ILE A 193 -5.19 15.78 7.56
N LEU A 194 -4.47 15.79 6.44
CA LEU A 194 -3.01 15.73 6.39
C LEU A 194 -2.36 16.92 7.11
N ASP A 195 -2.88 18.13 6.94
CA ASP A 195 -2.40 19.31 7.64
C ASP A 195 -2.54 19.19 9.17
N ARG A 196 -3.62 18.53 9.64
CA ARG A 196 -3.79 18.25 11.08
C ARG A 196 -2.86 17.14 11.58
N VAL A 197 -2.64 16.09 10.78
CA VAL A 197 -1.67 15.03 11.09
C VAL A 197 -0.26 15.62 11.22
N LYS A 198 0.16 16.45 10.25
CA LYS A 198 1.46 17.16 10.24
C LYS A 198 1.65 18.07 11.44
N LYS A 199 0.60 18.76 11.90
CA LYS A 199 0.68 19.67 13.05
C LYS A 199 1.04 18.99 14.37
N CYS A 200 0.97 17.66 14.45
CA CYS A 200 1.48 16.91 15.61
C CYS A 200 0.92 17.41 16.96
N SER A 201 -0.36 17.80 17.00
CA SER A 201 -1.03 18.37 18.19
C SER A 201 -1.03 17.42 19.40
N ASN A 202 -1.35 17.94 20.58
CA ASN A 202 -1.59 17.13 21.78
C ASN A 202 -3.06 17.30 22.25
N PRO A 203 -3.92 16.27 22.16
CA PRO A 203 -3.64 14.92 21.64
C PRO A 203 -3.36 14.92 20.13
N ARG A 204 -2.64 13.88 19.67
CA ARG A 204 -2.33 13.66 18.25
C ARG A 204 -3.63 13.48 17.47
N PHE A 205 -3.73 14.13 16.31
CA PHE A 205 -4.85 13.90 15.39
C PHE A 205 -4.73 12.49 14.79
N ARG A 206 -5.77 11.67 14.96
CA ARG A 206 -5.81 10.26 14.57
C ARG A 206 -7.26 9.80 14.40
N PRO A 207 -7.53 8.72 13.65
CA PRO A 207 -8.88 8.18 13.52
C PRO A 207 -9.46 7.75 14.88
N VAL A 208 -10.78 7.87 15.02
CA VAL A 208 -11.54 7.37 16.18
C VAL A 208 -12.31 6.13 15.76
N VAL A 209 -12.09 5.02 16.48
CA VAL A 209 -12.82 3.76 16.25
C VAL A 209 -13.87 3.56 17.35
N PRO A 210 -15.07 3.03 17.03
CA PRO A 210 -16.13 2.72 18.00
C PRO A 210 -15.75 1.65 19.03
#